data_AF-A0A937W651-F1
#
_entry.id   AF-A0A937W651-F1
#
_cell.length_a   1.000
_cell.length_b   1.000
_cell.length_c   1.000
_cell.angle_alpha   90.00
_cell.angle_beta   90.00
_cell.angle_gamma   90.00
#
_symmetry.space_group_name_H-M   'P 1'
#
loop_
_entity.id
_entity.type
_entity.pdbx_description
1 polymer ?
#
loop_
_entity_poly.entity_id
_entity_poly.type
_entity_poly.pdbx_seq_one_letter_code
_entity_poly.pdbx_strand_id
1 'polypeptide(L)' 'MHFWQTLPQPIIGLAPMDGITDAAFRGITARHGKPDVQYTEFVDVEAICRGIPGAWRQPYFAEAER' A
#
# COMPACT_ATOMS: atom_id res chain seq x y z
N MET A 1 7.83 20.89 -7.48
CA MET A 1 6.59 20.21 -7.90
C MET A 1 6.58 18.82 -7.28
N HIS A 2 5.44 18.37 -6.75
CA HIS A 2 5.28 17.05 -6.12
C HIS A 2 4.34 16.17 -6.95
N PHE A 3 4.42 14.84 -6.83
CA PHE A 3 3.65 13.93 -7.69
C PHE A 3 2.13 14.13 -7.63
N TRP A 4 1.57 14.58 -6.49
CA TRP A 4 0.14 14.88 -6.41
C TRP A 4 -0.33 15.97 -7.39
N GLN A 5 0.57 16.86 -7.84
CA GLN A 5 0.25 17.88 -8.86
C GLN A 5 0.21 17.32 -10.28
N THR A 6 0.77 16.13 -10.51
CA THR A 6 0.86 15.51 -11.85
C THR A 6 -0.22 14.47 -12.12
N LEU A 7 -0.99 14.07 -11.10
CA LEU A 7 -2.06 13.07 -11.25
C LEU A 7 -3.33 13.65 -11.89
N PRO A 8 -4.00 12.90 -12.79
CA PRO A 8 -5.28 13.29 -13.35
C PRO A 8 -6.37 13.37 -12.25
N GLN A 9 -7.37 14.22 -12.45
CA GLN A 9 -8.48 14.40 -11.52
C GLN A 9 -9.75 13.70 -12.05
N PRO A 10 -10.58 13.10 -11.18
CA PRO A 10 -10.36 12.92 -9.74
C PRO A 10 -9.26 11.89 -9.46
N ILE A 11 -8.49 12.10 -8.39
CA ILE A 11 -7.52 11.09 -7.92
C ILE A 11 -8.30 9.94 -7.27
N ILE A 12 -8.14 8.73 -7.79
CA ILE A 12 -8.77 7.52 -7.29
C ILE A 12 -7.72 6.64 -6.62
N GLY A 13 -7.79 6.53 -5.30
CA GLY A 13 -6.87 5.72 -4.50
C GLY A 13 -7.52 4.46 -3.92
N LEU A 14 -6.71 3.42 -3.71
CA LEU A 14 -7.06 2.30 -2.85
C LEU A 14 -6.69 2.64 -1.39
N ALA A 15 -7.68 2.65 -0.51
CA ALA A 15 -7.49 2.95 0.90
C ALA A 15 -6.79 1.78 1.64
N PRO A 16 -5.94 2.08 2.66
CA PRO A 16 -5.37 1.05 3.52
C PRO A 16 -6.44 0.47 4.45
N MET A 17 -6.60 -0.85 4.44
CA MET A 17 -7.54 -1.58 5.30
C MET A 17 -6.84 -2.83 5.85
N ASP A 18 -6.54 -2.81 7.15
CA ASP A 18 -5.84 -3.91 7.82
C ASP A 18 -6.65 -5.22 7.77
N GLY A 19 -5.99 -6.31 7.38
CA GLY A 19 -6.60 -7.61 7.12
C GLY A 19 -7.37 -7.72 5.81
N ILE A 20 -7.44 -6.66 5.00
CA ILE A 20 -8.20 -6.62 3.72
C ILE A 20 -7.29 -6.30 2.54
N THR A 21 -6.57 -5.18 2.58
CA THR A 21 -5.68 -4.76 1.49
C THR A 21 -4.29 -5.36 1.66
N ASP A 22 -4.21 -6.68 1.78
CA ASP A 22 -2.95 -7.42 1.85
C ASP A 22 -2.19 -7.39 0.49
N ALA A 23 -0.99 -7.96 0.45
CA ALA A 23 -0.16 -7.96 -0.76
C ALA A 23 -0.85 -8.66 -1.95
N ALA A 24 -1.66 -9.69 -1.70
CA ALA A 24 -2.36 -10.43 -2.75
C ALA A 24 -3.49 -9.58 -3.35
N PHE A 25 -4.31 -8.97 -2.49
CA PHE A 25 -5.39 -8.08 -2.88
C PHE A 25 -4.85 -6.90 -3.69
N ARG A 26 -3.83 -6.22 -3.16
CA ARG A 26 -3.21 -5.07 -3.84
C ARG A 26 -2.57 -5.46 -5.17
N GLY A 27 -1.96 -6.64 -5.28
CA GLY A 27 -1.43 -7.14 -6.54
C GLY A 27 -2.51 -7.35 -7.61
N ILE A 28 -3.69 -7.85 -7.23
CA ILE A 28 -4.84 -7.99 -8.14
C ILE A 28 -5.38 -6.61 -8.52
N THR A 29 -5.56 -5.71 -7.55
CA THR A 29 -6.07 -4.36 -7.78
C THR A 29 -5.13 -3.54 -8.66
N ALA A 30 -3.82 -3.63 -8.46
CA ALA A 30 -2.83 -2.93 -9.29
C ALA A 30 -2.83 -3.45 -10.74
N ARG A 31 -3.07 -4.75 -10.95
CA ARG A 31 -3.14 -5.34 -12.30
C ARG A 31 -4.42 -4.97 -13.05
N HIS A 32 -5.56 -4.99 -12.37
CA HIS A 32 -6.88 -4.89 -13.02
C HIS A 32 -7.61 -3.57 -12.78
N GLY A 33 -7.42 -2.93 -11.63
CA GLY A 33 -8.04 -1.65 -11.28
C GLY A 33 -7.15 -0.45 -11.58
N LYS A 34 -5.83 -0.56 -11.33
CA LYS A 34 -4.85 0.52 -11.46
C LYS A 34 -5.29 1.84 -10.78
N PRO A 35 -5.45 1.86 -9.45
CA PRO A 35 -5.67 3.10 -8.73
C PRO A 35 -4.47 4.04 -8.93
N ASP A 36 -4.71 5.36 -8.89
CA ASP A 36 -3.65 6.37 -8.99
C ASP A 36 -2.68 6.28 -7.80
N VAL A 37 -3.17 5.84 -6.65
CA VAL A 37 -2.41 5.68 -5.40
C VAL A 37 -2.92 4.46 -4.63
N GLN A 38 -2.01 3.70 -4.02
CA GLN A 38 -2.36 2.64 -3.08
C GLN A 38 -1.39 2.60 -1.90
N TYR A 39 -1.86 2.09 -0.76
CA TYR A 39 -1.11 1.98 0.48
C TYR A 39 -1.08 0.53 0.95
N THR A 40 -0.05 0.16 1.72
CA THR A 40 -0.06 -1.09 2.49
C THR A 40 -1.03 -1.02 3.67
N GLU A 41 -1.20 -2.15 4.32
CA GLU A 41 -1.79 -2.22 5.67
C GLU A 41 -0.96 -1.38 6.67
N PHE A 42 -1.60 -1.03 7.78
CA PHE A 42 -0.94 -0.33 8.88
C PHE A 42 0.13 -1.21 9.51
N VAL A 43 1.20 -0.60 10.00
CA VAL A 43 2.28 -1.29 10.70
C VAL A 43 2.48 -0.67 12.07
N ASP A 44 2.59 -1.50 13.09
CA ASP A 44 2.90 -1.06 14.44
C ASP A 44 4.36 -0.56 14.52
N VAL A 45 4.49 0.74 14.77
CA VAL A 45 5.79 1.43 14.90
C VAL A 45 6.58 0.90 16.10
N GLU A 46 5.91 0.60 17.22
CA GLU A 46 6.60 0.07 18.41
C GLU A 46 7.15 -1.33 18.15
N ALA A 47 6.37 -2.18 17.46
CA ALA A 47 6.83 -3.51 17.06
C ALA A 47 8.05 -3.45 16.14
N ILE A 48 8.09 -2.48 15.20
CA ILE A 48 9.28 -2.19 14.38
C ILE A 48 10.46 -1.78 15.26
N CYS A 49 10.28 -0.78 16.14
CA CYS A 49 11.36 -0.24 16.96
C CYS A 49 11.94 -1.27 17.94
N ARG A 50 11.12 -2.21 18.41
CA ARG A 50 11.53 -3.33 19.28
C ARG A 50 12.11 -4.51 18.51
N GLY A 51 12.13 -4.47 17.18
CA GLY A 51 12.69 -5.53 16.34
C GLY A 51 11.87 -6.82 16.35
N ILE A 52 10.55 -6.74 16.53
CA ILE A 52 9.66 -7.91 16.50
C ILE A 52 9.72 -8.53 15.09
N PRO A 53 10.11 -9.81 14.91
CA PRO A 53 10.33 -10.41 13.59
C PRO A 53 9.13 -10.33 12.63
N GLY A 54 7.91 -10.28 13.18
CA GLY A 54 6.67 -10.19 12.39
C GLY A 54 6.29 -8.80 11.92
N ALA A 55 6.87 -7.74 12.49
CA ALA A 55 6.46 -6.35 12.22
C ALA A 55 6.70 -5.93 10.75
N TRP A 56 7.68 -6.55 10.09
CA TRP A 56 8.05 -6.23 8.71
C TRP A 56 7.28 -7.00 7.64
N ARG A 57 6.30 -7.85 8.00
CA ARG A 57 5.50 -8.59 7.00
C ARG A 57 4.47 -7.71 6.29
N GLN A 58 3.80 -6.82 7.02
CA GLN A 58 2.75 -5.95 6.48
C GLN A 58 3.21 -4.92 5.44
N PRO A 59 4.37 -4.24 5.57
CA PRO A 59 4.81 -3.24 4.58
C PRO A 59 5.42 -3.85 3.30
N TYR A 60 5.16 -5.12 3.00
CA TYR A 60 5.65 -5.75 1.77
C TYR A 60 4.97 -5.15 0.53
N PHE A 61 5.74 -4.85 -0.52
CA PHE A 61 5.25 -4.39 -1.83
C PHE A 61 5.78 -5.30 -2.95
N ALA A 62 4.92 -5.65 -3.90
CA ALA A 62 5.32 -6.29 -5.15
C ALA A 62 5.59 -5.25 -6.25
N GLU A 63 6.45 -5.59 -7.23
CA GLU A 63 6.75 -4.70 -8.37
C GLU A 63 5.51 -4.36 -9.21
N ALA A 64 4.52 -5.27 -9.25
CA ALA A 64 3.25 -5.02 -9.93
C ALA A 64 2.42 -3.88 -9.30
N GLU A 65 2.78 -3.44 -8.09
CA GLU A 65 2.16 -2.33 -7.35
C GLU A 65 2.84 -0.96 -7.61
N ARG A 66 3.89 -0.92 -8.45
CA ARG A 66 4.64 0.30 -8.81
C ARG A 66 4.16 0.94 -10.11
#